data_AF-U6DQT0-F1
#
_entry.id   AF-U6DQT0-F1
#
_cell.length_a   1.000
_cell.length_b   1.000
_cell.length_c   1.000
_cell.angle_alpha   90.00
_cell.angle_beta   90.00
_cell.angle_gamma   90.00
#
_symmetry.space_group_name_H-M   'P 1'
#
loop_
_entity.id
_entity.type
_entity.pdbx_description
1 polymer ?
#
loop_
_entity_poly.entity_id
_entity_poly.type
_entity_poly.pdbx_seq_one_letter_code
_entity_poly.pdbx_strand_id
1 'polypeptide(L)'
;LQGSLATVFLRQREAHGVLHRPRRANTFLEELRPGSLERECREERCSLEEAREIFQDARRAEQFWRSYTDGDQCASNPCRNGGSCEDQLGSYICFCPDSFQGRNCETNKKDLLVCVNENGGCEQYCSDHAEGGRSCRCHEGYTLQDDGVSCAPTVEYPCG
;
A
#
# COMPACT_ATOMS: atom_id res chain seq x y z
N LEU A 1 26.43 23.19 -19.07
CA LEU A 1 25.55 24.20 -18.44
C LEU A 1 24.11 23.87 -18.81
N GLN A 2 23.42 23.05 -18.01
CA GLN A 2 21.97 22.86 -18.09
C GLN A 2 21.49 22.69 -16.65
N GLY A 3 21.10 23.82 -16.05
CA GLY A 3 20.46 23.85 -14.74
C GLY A 3 19.00 23.46 -14.92
N SER A 4 18.61 22.33 -14.32
CA SER A 4 17.21 22.00 -14.13
C SER A 4 16.67 22.89 -13.01
N LEU A 5 15.72 23.77 -13.35
CA LEU A 5 14.90 24.48 -12.38
C LEU A 5 13.99 23.44 -11.71
N ALA A 6 14.51 22.77 -10.68
CA ALA A 6 13.69 22.04 -9.74
C ALA A 6 12.82 23.08 -9.03
N THR A 7 11.57 23.20 -9.45
CA THR A 7 10.53 23.85 -8.66
C THR A 7 10.44 23.13 -7.32
N VAL A 8 11.06 23.72 -6.28
CA VAL A 8 10.99 23.27 -4.90
C VAL A 8 9.60 23.62 -4.37
N PHE A 9 8.57 22.91 -4.81
CA PHE A 9 7.28 22.90 -4.13
C PHE A 9 7.37 21.86 -3.01
N LEU A 10 7.86 22.30 -1.84
CA LEU A 10 7.71 21.53 -0.61
C LEU A 10 6.21 21.35 -0.37
N ARG A 11 5.76 20.12 -0.06
CA ARG A 11 4.38 19.93 0.39
C ARG A 11 4.18 20.77 1.65
N GLN A 12 2.96 21.27 1.90
CA GLN A 12 2.68 22.13 3.05
C GLN A 12 3.19 21.53 4.38
N ARG A 13 3.13 20.20 4.53
CA ARG A 13 3.65 19.46 5.69
C ARG A 13 5.19 19.47 5.84
N GLU A 14 5.93 19.62 4.74
CA GLU A 14 7.40 19.61 4.66
C GLU A 14 7.99 21.02 4.77
N ALA A 15 7.26 22.03 4.30
CA ALA A 15 7.66 23.43 4.39
C ALA A 15 7.87 23.91 5.84
N HIS A 16 7.08 23.37 6.79
CA HIS A 16 7.22 23.67 8.23
C HIS A 16 8.50 23.10 8.86
N GLY A 17 9.18 22.15 8.19
CA GLY A 17 10.47 21.61 8.63
C GLY A 17 11.69 22.38 8.09
N VAL A 18 11.53 23.11 6.99
CA VAL A 18 12.61 23.86 6.31
C VAL A 18 12.59 25.34 6.67
N LEU A 19 11.40 25.92 6.82
CA LEU A 19 11.23 27.30 7.29
C LEU A 19 10.96 27.27 8.78
N HIS A 20 11.95 27.65 9.61
CA HIS A 20 11.74 27.96 11.03
C HIS A 20 10.92 29.24 11.18
N ARG A 21 9.65 29.20 10.76
CA ARG A 21 8.70 30.24 11.11
C ARG A 21 8.32 30.02 12.58
N PRO A 22 8.39 31.03 13.46
CA PRO A 22 7.84 30.89 14.79
C PRO A 22 6.34 30.53 14.67
N ARG A 23 5.90 29.52 15.44
CA ARG A 23 4.48 29.12 15.50
C ARG A 23 3.63 30.35 15.83
N ARG A 24 2.47 30.51 15.19
CA ARG A 24 1.54 31.58 15.60
C ARG A 24 0.89 31.25 16.94
N ALA A 25 0.70 29.95 17.22
CA ALA A 25 0.10 29.44 18.45
C ALA A 25 0.74 30.03 19.72
N ASN A 26 2.07 30.11 19.79
CA ASN A 26 2.78 30.58 20.99
C ASN A 26 2.88 32.13 21.10
N THR A 27 2.10 32.89 20.33
CA THR A 27 2.05 34.34 20.50
C THR A 27 1.01 34.69 21.56
N PHE A 28 1.33 35.63 22.46
CA PHE A 28 0.48 35.98 23.62
C PHE A 28 -1.00 36.25 23.29
N LEU A 29 -1.30 36.78 22.09
CA LEU A 29 -2.67 37.06 21.66
C LEU A 29 -3.39 35.84 21.07
N GLU A 30 -2.66 34.83 20.62
CA GLU A 30 -3.23 33.60 20.05
C GLU A 30 -3.66 32.62 21.15
N GLU A 31 -2.90 32.54 22.26
CA GLU A 31 -3.25 31.79 23.48
C GLU A 31 -4.53 32.28 24.16
N LEU A 32 -4.95 33.53 23.91
CA LEU A 32 -6.20 34.08 24.41
C LEU A 32 -7.42 33.64 23.58
N ARG A 33 -7.21 33.02 22.41
CA ARG A 33 -8.29 32.52 21.56
C ARG A 33 -8.70 31.12 22.00
N PRO A 34 -9.99 30.74 21.83
CA PRO A 34 -10.40 29.36 22.05
C PRO A 34 -9.63 28.39 21.15
N GLY A 35 -9.23 27.25 21.72
CA GLY A 35 -8.53 26.18 21.01
C GLY A 35 -9.27 25.75 19.73
N SER A 36 -8.53 25.58 18.63
CA SER A 36 -9.10 25.20 17.33
C SER A 36 -8.26 24.13 16.63
N LEU A 37 -8.88 22.98 16.37
CA LEU A 37 -8.25 21.86 15.68
C LEU A 37 -7.68 22.25 14.30
N GLU A 38 -8.41 23.08 13.55
CA GLU A 38 -7.98 23.52 12.22
C GLU A 38 -6.70 24.36 12.32
N ARG A 39 -6.73 25.39 13.17
CA ARG A 39 -5.63 26.36 13.29
C ARG A 39 -4.37 25.77 13.93
N GLU A 40 -4.52 24.99 14.99
CA GLU A 40 -3.37 24.55 15.81
C GLU A 40 -2.79 23.21 15.36
N CYS A 41 -3.63 22.28 14.86
CA CYS A 41 -3.20 20.93 14.52
C CYS A 41 -3.25 20.59 13.02
N ARG A 42 -3.97 21.35 12.18
CA ARG A 42 -3.99 21.11 10.71
C ARG A 42 -3.15 22.13 9.95
N GLU A 43 -3.33 23.41 10.22
CA GLU A 43 -2.52 24.49 9.67
C GLU A 43 -1.13 24.54 10.31
N GLU A 44 -1.04 24.17 11.59
CA GLU A 44 0.20 24.05 12.36
C GLU A 44 0.38 22.64 12.96
N ARG A 45 1.51 22.42 13.64
CA ARG A 45 1.74 21.20 14.41
C ARG A 45 1.45 21.46 15.89
N CYS A 46 0.40 20.88 16.45
CA CYS A 46 0.13 20.98 17.88
C CYS A 46 0.84 19.90 18.71
N SER A 47 0.86 20.12 20.02
CA SER A 47 1.28 19.24 21.11
C SER A 47 0.08 18.48 21.70
N LEU A 48 0.35 17.48 22.54
CA LEU A 48 -0.71 16.73 23.22
C LEU A 48 -1.52 17.60 24.18
N GLU A 49 -0.91 18.63 24.78
CA GLU A 49 -1.57 19.54 25.71
C GLU A 49 -2.58 20.43 24.96
N GLU A 50 -2.18 21.04 23.85
CA GLU A 50 -3.08 21.81 22.97
C GLU A 50 -4.24 20.94 22.45
N ALA A 51 -3.97 19.69 22.05
CA ALA A 51 -5.02 18.75 21.66
C ALA A 51 -6.00 18.45 22.82
N ARG A 52 -5.51 18.29 24.05
CA ARG A 52 -6.36 18.08 25.24
C ARG A 52 -7.25 19.29 25.53
N GLU A 53 -6.75 20.50 25.32
CA GLU A 53 -7.53 21.74 25.47
C GLU A 53 -8.65 21.85 24.44
N ILE A 54 -8.40 21.43 23.19
CA ILE A 54 -9.40 21.41 22.11
C ILE A 54 -10.50 20.37 22.40
N PHE A 55 -10.14 19.15 22.76
CA PHE A 55 -11.12 18.06 22.92
C PHE A 55 -11.84 18.07 24.27
N GLN A 56 -11.23 18.65 25.32
CA GLN A 56 -11.73 18.69 26.71
C GLN A 56 -12.04 17.31 27.32
N ASP A 57 -11.68 16.24 26.62
CA ASP A 57 -11.86 14.85 26.98
C ASP A 57 -10.56 14.11 26.68
N ALA A 58 -9.96 13.53 27.72
CA ALA A 58 -8.65 12.89 27.63
C ALA A 58 -8.65 11.71 26.64
N ARG A 59 -9.73 10.93 26.58
CA ARG A 59 -9.81 9.75 25.70
C ARG A 59 -9.91 10.15 24.23
N ARG A 60 -10.71 11.17 23.92
CA ARG A 60 -10.82 11.72 22.56
C ARG A 60 -9.52 12.35 22.10
N ALA A 61 -8.86 13.12 22.98
CA ALA A 61 -7.55 13.70 22.69
C ALA A 61 -6.50 12.62 22.41
N GLU A 62 -6.46 11.54 23.20
CA GLU A 62 -5.54 10.43 22.99
C GLU A 62 -5.84 9.65 21.70
N GLN A 63 -7.12 9.42 21.37
CA GLN A 63 -7.50 8.77 20.10
C GLN A 63 -7.06 9.59 18.90
N PHE A 64 -7.30 10.90 18.92
CA PHE A 64 -6.80 11.82 17.91
C PHE A 64 -5.27 11.77 17.84
N TRP A 65 -4.60 11.90 18.98
CA TRP A 65 -3.15 11.96 19.07
C TRP A 65 -2.48 10.71 18.49
N ARG A 66 -3.03 9.53 18.76
CA ARG A 66 -2.51 8.25 18.24
C ARG A 66 -2.41 8.22 16.72
N SER A 67 -3.39 8.76 16.00
CA SER A 67 -3.34 8.84 14.53
C SER A 67 -2.53 10.07 14.08
N TYR A 68 -2.64 11.19 14.78
CA TYR A 68 -2.00 12.45 14.41
C TYR A 68 -0.46 12.38 14.45
N THR A 69 0.13 11.65 15.39
CA THR A 69 1.61 11.51 15.50
C THR A 69 2.17 10.29 14.80
N ASP A 70 1.32 9.41 14.27
CA ASP A 70 1.75 8.13 13.70
C ASP A 70 2.67 8.30 12.47
N GLY A 71 2.51 9.43 11.77
CA GLY A 71 3.20 9.71 10.53
C GLY A 71 2.47 9.12 9.33
N ASP A 72 2.98 9.39 8.14
CA ASP A 72 2.48 8.84 6.88
C ASP A 72 3.47 7.77 6.42
N GLN A 73 3.14 6.48 6.60
CA GLN A 73 4.01 5.38 6.19
C GLN A 73 4.07 5.21 4.67
N CYS A 74 3.12 5.80 3.94
CA CYS A 74 3.18 5.90 2.47
C CYS A 74 4.15 6.97 1.97
N ALA A 75 4.67 7.86 2.82
CA ALA A 75 5.59 8.93 2.42
C ALA A 75 6.85 8.44 1.70
N SER A 76 7.29 7.21 2.00
CA SER A 76 8.44 6.56 1.34
C SER A 76 8.13 5.94 -0.02
N ASN A 77 6.89 6.01 -0.49
CA ASN A 77 6.36 5.31 -1.67
C ASN A 77 6.71 3.81 -1.67
N PRO A 78 6.26 3.05 -0.66
CA PRO A 78 6.69 1.66 -0.49
C PRO A 78 6.12 0.70 -1.54
N CYS A 79 5.00 1.03 -2.19
CA CYS A 79 4.34 0.15 -3.17
C CYS A 79 5.01 0.25 -4.55
N ARG A 80 5.42 -0.90 -5.09
CA ARG A 80 6.12 -1.04 -6.38
C ARG A 80 5.13 -1.31 -7.51
N ASN A 81 5.66 -1.32 -8.73
CA ASN A 81 4.96 -1.81 -9.93
C ASN A 81 3.58 -1.18 -10.18
N GLY A 82 3.42 0.10 -9.82
CA GLY A 82 2.15 0.84 -9.98
C GLY A 82 1.11 0.56 -8.90
N GLY A 83 1.49 -0.08 -7.78
CA GLY A 83 0.62 -0.25 -6.63
C GLY A 83 0.27 1.06 -5.93
N SER A 84 -0.95 1.15 -5.40
CA SER A 84 -1.43 2.30 -4.62
C SER A 84 -1.20 2.07 -3.13
N CYS A 85 -0.74 3.09 -2.41
CA CYS A 85 -0.47 2.99 -0.98
C CYS A 85 -1.59 3.63 -0.16
N GLU A 86 -2.05 2.91 0.87
CA GLU A 86 -2.92 3.44 1.91
C GLU A 86 -2.22 3.38 3.28
N ASP A 87 -2.18 4.54 3.92
CA ASP A 87 -1.61 4.76 5.25
C ASP A 87 -2.46 4.08 6.32
N GLN A 88 -1.82 3.48 7.33
CA GLN A 88 -2.50 2.75 8.40
C GLN A 88 -1.77 2.98 9.71
N LEU A 89 -2.44 2.84 10.86
CA LEU A 89 -1.79 3.08 12.14
C LEU A 89 -0.56 2.15 12.35
N GLY A 90 0.63 2.73 12.39
CA GLY A 90 1.94 2.08 12.48
C GLY A 90 2.33 1.25 11.25
N SER A 91 1.62 1.35 10.14
CA SER A 91 1.79 0.44 8.99
C SER A 91 1.24 1.02 7.68
N TYR A 92 1.22 0.23 6.60
CA TYR A 92 0.61 0.63 5.34
C TYR A 92 0.08 -0.61 4.62
N ILE A 93 -0.83 -0.40 3.70
CA ILE A 93 -1.35 -1.41 2.78
C ILE A 93 -1.02 -0.98 1.35
N CYS A 94 -0.50 -1.92 0.55
CA CYS A 94 -0.34 -1.74 -0.88
C CYS A 94 -1.45 -2.48 -1.64
N PHE A 95 -2.20 -1.73 -2.45
CA PHE A 95 -3.14 -2.27 -3.42
C PHE A 95 -2.40 -2.54 -4.73
N CYS A 96 -2.15 -3.81 -4.99
CA CYS A 96 -1.39 -4.24 -6.16
C CYS A 96 -2.27 -4.36 -7.41
N PRO A 97 -1.76 -4.01 -8.59
CA PRO A 97 -2.39 -4.38 -9.85
C PRO A 97 -2.48 -5.90 -9.99
N ASP A 98 -3.41 -6.38 -10.82
CA ASP A 98 -3.74 -7.81 -10.94
C ASP A 98 -2.53 -8.72 -11.20
N SER A 99 -1.51 -8.24 -11.91
CA SER A 99 -0.31 -9.01 -12.25
C SER A 99 0.75 -9.08 -11.14
N PHE A 100 0.57 -8.37 -10.02
CA PHE A 100 1.55 -8.29 -8.93
C PHE A 100 0.96 -8.70 -7.58
N GLN A 101 1.83 -9.11 -6.67
CA GLN A 101 1.51 -9.43 -5.28
C GLN A 101 2.72 -9.20 -4.38
N GLY A 102 2.57 -9.49 -3.09
CA GLY A 102 3.58 -9.20 -2.06
C GLY A 102 3.20 -7.97 -1.25
N ARG A 103 3.91 -7.72 -0.16
CA ARG A 103 3.61 -6.62 0.77
C ARG A 103 3.73 -5.25 0.09
N ASN A 104 4.61 -5.18 -0.88
CA ASN A 104 5.00 -3.99 -1.61
C ASN A 104 4.72 -4.14 -3.11
N CYS A 105 3.89 -5.11 -3.53
CA CYS A 105 3.64 -5.42 -4.95
C CYS A 105 4.93 -5.76 -5.72
N GLU A 106 5.93 -6.31 -5.04
CA GLU A 106 7.26 -6.58 -5.56
C GLU A 106 7.33 -7.85 -6.41
N THR A 107 6.38 -8.76 -6.23
CA THR A 107 6.39 -10.08 -6.87
C THR A 107 5.45 -10.10 -8.06
N ASN A 108 5.97 -10.47 -9.24
CA ASN A 108 5.13 -10.69 -10.42
C ASN A 108 4.46 -12.07 -10.32
N LYS A 109 3.14 -12.14 -10.50
CA LYS A 109 2.40 -13.41 -10.42
C LYS A 109 2.81 -14.39 -11.52
N LYS A 110 3.32 -13.92 -12.66
CA LYS A 110 3.81 -14.79 -13.74
C LYS A 110 5.02 -15.61 -13.30
N ASP A 111 5.85 -15.07 -12.41
CA ASP A 111 7.03 -15.77 -11.89
C ASP A 111 6.63 -16.91 -10.95
N LEU A 112 5.39 -16.90 -10.47
CA LEU A 112 4.80 -17.94 -9.62
C LEU A 112 4.05 -19.02 -10.43
N LEU A 113 3.98 -18.88 -11.76
CA LEU A 113 3.32 -19.84 -12.64
C LEU A 113 4.27 -21.01 -12.95
N VAL A 114 4.58 -21.77 -11.91
CA VAL A 114 5.47 -22.95 -11.91
C VAL A 114 4.74 -24.13 -11.28
N CYS A 115 5.10 -25.35 -11.65
CA CYS A 115 4.38 -26.56 -11.24
C CYS A 115 4.40 -26.80 -9.73
N VAL A 116 5.46 -26.37 -9.04
CA VAL A 116 5.54 -26.49 -7.58
C VAL A 116 4.50 -25.64 -6.85
N ASN A 117 3.98 -24.58 -7.48
CA ASN A 117 3.02 -23.67 -6.89
C ASN A 117 1.60 -23.99 -7.37
N GLU A 118 0.79 -24.62 -6.51
CA GLU A 118 -0.59 -25.02 -6.82
C GLU A 118 -0.73 -25.80 -8.14
N ASN A 119 0.23 -26.70 -8.42
CA ASN A 119 0.32 -27.46 -9.68
C ASN A 119 0.41 -26.57 -10.94
N GLY A 120 0.91 -25.34 -10.79
CA GLY A 120 0.88 -24.30 -11.81
C GLY A 120 -0.54 -23.86 -12.17
N GLY A 121 -1.58 -24.26 -11.43
CA GLY A 121 -2.97 -24.11 -11.83
C GLY A 121 -3.43 -25.11 -12.90
N CYS A 122 -2.67 -26.17 -13.19
CA CYS A 122 -3.10 -27.26 -14.06
C CYS A 122 -4.08 -28.19 -13.31
N GLU A 123 -5.13 -28.65 -13.99
CA GLU A 123 -6.08 -29.60 -13.42
C GLU A 123 -5.46 -30.97 -13.16
N GLN A 124 -4.63 -31.46 -14.10
CA GLN A 124 -3.99 -32.78 -14.01
C GLN A 124 -2.46 -32.66 -13.94
N TYR A 125 -1.75 -32.78 -15.07
CA TYR A 125 -0.29 -32.78 -15.08
C TYR A 125 0.27 -31.41 -15.42
N CYS A 126 1.37 -31.05 -14.76
CA CYS A 126 2.13 -29.84 -15.03
C CYS A 126 3.57 -30.19 -15.43
N SER A 127 4.18 -29.40 -16.31
CA SER A 127 5.60 -29.51 -16.66
C SER A 127 6.23 -28.12 -16.80
N ASP A 128 7.29 -27.85 -16.02
CA ASP A 128 8.04 -26.60 -16.07
C ASP A 128 8.93 -26.54 -17.31
N HIS A 129 9.11 -25.33 -17.86
CA HIS A 129 9.99 -25.08 -18.99
C HIS A 129 11.27 -24.37 -18.56
N ALA A 130 12.41 -24.72 -19.18
CA ALA A 130 13.73 -24.17 -18.84
C ALA A 130 13.84 -22.64 -19.08
N GLU A 131 13.03 -22.09 -19.99
CA GLU A 131 13.00 -20.67 -20.33
C GLU A 131 12.01 -19.86 -19.45
N GLY A 132 11.39 -20.51 -18.48
CA GLY A 132 10.33 -19.94 -17.64
C GLY A 132 8.93 -20.31 -18.11
N GLY A 133 7.99 -20.34 -17.17
CA GLY A 133 6.61 -20.76 -17.39
C GLY A 133 6.43 -22.29 -17.35
N ARG A 134 5.18 -22.71 -17.59
CA ARG A 134 4.75 -24.11 -17.46
C ARG A 134 3.67 -24.47 -18.47
N SER A 135 3.59 -25.74 -18.84
CA SER A 135 2.51 -26.31 -19.63
C SER A 135 1.71 -27.33 -18.84
N CYS A 136 0.42 -27.42 -19.13
CA CYS A 136 -0.47 -28.43 -18.58
C CYS A 136 -0.68 -29.56 -19.58
N ARG A 137 -0.86 -30.78 -19.08
CA ARG A 137 -1.19 -31.97 -19.88
C ARG A 137 -2.23 -32.81 -19.15
N CYS A 138 -3.00 -33.56 -19.91
CA CYS A 138 -4.01 -34.46 -19.36
C CYS A 138 -3.57 -35.92 -19.48
N HIS A 139 -4.16 -36.76 -18.64
CA HIS A 139 -4.05 -38.20 -18.70
C HIS A 139 -4.72 -38.77 -19.96
N GLU A 140 -4.36 -39.99 -20.32
CA GLU A 140 -5.03 -40.73 -21.38
C GLU A 140 -6.54 -40.82 -21.10
N GLY A 141 -7.35 -40.59 -22.14
CA GLY A 141 -8.80 -40.47 -22.03
C GLY A 141 -9.31 -39.07 -21.71
N TYR A 142 -8.44 -38.06 -21.67
CA TYR A 142 -8.78 -36.64 -21.49
C TYR A 142 -8.10 -35.76 -22.55
N THR A 143 -8.66 -34.57 -22.79
CA THR A 143 -8.09 -33.53 -23.66
C THR A 143 -8.03 -32.18 -22.95
N LEU A 144 -6.92 -31.48 -23.17
CA LEU A 144 -6.71 -30.14 -22.64
C LEU A 144 -7.68 -29.17 -23.33
N GLN A 145 -8.38 -28.36 -22.53
CA GLN A 145 -9.33 -27.36 -23.00
C GLN A 145 -8.62 -26.07 -23.47
N ASP A 146 -9.38 -25.17 -24.10
CA ASP A 146 -8.87 -23.92 -24.68
C ASP A 146 -8.30 -22.94 -23.64
N ASP A 147 -8.66 -23.10 -22.37
CA ASP A 147 -8.06 -22.34 -21.26
C ASP A 147 -6.62 -22.76 -20.94
N GLY A 148 -6.16 -23.86 -21.55
CA GLY A 148 -4.80 -24.38 -21.41
C GLY A 148 -4.50 -24.99 -20.05
N VAL A 149 -5.50 -25.21 -19.20
CA VAL A 149 -5.34 -25.71 -17.82
C VAL A 149 -6.31 -26.80 -17.43
N SER A 150 -7.51 -26.84 -18.01
CA SER A 150 -8.54 -27.83 -17.71
C SER A 150 -8.51 -29.04 -18.64
N CYS A 151 -8.98 -30.19 -18.15
CA CYS A 151 -8.98 -31.47 -18.83
C CYS A 151 -10.39 -32.03 -18.92
N ALA A 152 -10.93 -32.20 -20.14
CA ALA A 152 -12.24 -32.82 -20.34
C ALA A 152 -12.11 -34.27 -20.83
N PRO A 153 -12.96 -35.20 -20.37
CA PRO A 153 -12.90 -36.60 -20.79
C PRO A 153 -13.28 -36.76 -22.26
N THR A 154 -12.59 -37.67 -22.95
CA THR A 154 -12.87 -38.08 -24.33
C THR A 154 -13.40 -39.49 -24.46
N VAL A 155 -13.49 -40.22 -23.35
CA VAL A 155 -14.00 -41.60 -23.27
C VAL A 155 -15.19 -41.66 -22.32
N GLU A 156 -16.04 -42.67 -22.48
CA GLU A 156 -17.27 -42.84 -21.67
C GLU A 156 -16.95 -43.09 -20.18
N TYR A 157 -15.88 -43.82 -19.90
CA TYR A 157 -15.43 -44.14 -18.55
C TYR A 157 -13.96 -43.73 -18.37
N PRO A 158 -13.70 -42.43 -18.16
CA PRO A 158 -12.34 -41.97 -17.91
C PRO A 158 -11.88 -42.45 -16.52
N CYS A 159 -10.57 -42.56 -16.30
CA CYS A 159 -10.04 -42.94 -15.00
C CYS A 159 -10.18 -41.81 -13.97
N GLY A 160 -10.35 -42.18 -12.69
CA GLY A 160 -10.58 -41.27 -11.57
C GLY A 160 -11.99 -41.39 -11.02
#